data_AF-A0A8R1EH42-F1
#
_entry.id   AF-A0A8R1EH42-F1
#
_cell.length_a   1.000
_cell.length_b   1.000
_cell.length_c   1.000
_cell.angle_alpha   90.00
_cell.angle_beta   90.00
_cell.angle_gamma   90.00
#
_symmetry.space_group_name_H-M   'P 1'
#
loop_
_entity.id
_entity.type
_entity.pdbx_description
1 polymer ?
#
loop_
_entity_poly.entity_id
_entity_poly.type
_entity_poly.pdbx_seq_one_letter_code
_entity_poly.pdbx_strand_id
1 'polypeptide(L)'
;MFTTENDSLHQLILDTPPRTMANFLIMRVVQRAFELIDLGPRQSCIAFVIDKMGQAALRIFVRNFFKKENIKLGKELVESIIKAYLKMFENSSWLVQKTKDSAISKIKKMNYIVGYPDEFEAPGALDQLYDELVDVSPSDSFYLVNRKIMGFNFKRNMDDSARRIIFSATTLLAYNAFYYHNSNAFG
;
A
#
# COMPACT_ATOMS: atom_id res chain seq x y z
N MET A 1 14.72 -13.71 -2.17
CA MET A 1 14.13 -14.95 -1.65
C MET A 1 15.19 -16.02 -1.80
N PHE A 2 15.81 -16.43 -0.69
CA PHE A 2 16.89 -17.44 -0.69
C PHE A 2 16.33 -18.70 -0.04
N THR A 3 15.71 -19.54 -0.83
CA THR A 3 15.43 -20.94 -0.45
C THR A 3 15.63 -21.76 -1.71
N THR A 4 16.79 -22.41 -1.81
CA THR A 4 17.01 -23.52 -2.74
C THR A 4 16.14 -24.70 -2.30
N GLU A 5 15.75 -25.54 -3.26
CA GLU A 5 14.65 -26.50 -3.17
C GLU A 5 14.76 -27.57 -2.07
N ASN A 6 15.87 -27.65 -1.32
CA ASN A 6 16.07 -28.67 -0.28
C ASN A 6 16.55 -28.16 1.10
N ASP A 7 16.84 -26.87 1.27
CA ASP A 7 17.34 -26.37 2.56
C ASP A 7 16.31 -25.44 3.22
N SER A 8 15.79 -25.87 4.38
CA SER A 8 14.96 -25.00 5.20
C SER A 8 15.81 -23.84 5.74
N LEU A 9 15.22 -22.64 5.81
CA LEU A 9 15.88 -21.47 6.43
C LEU A 9 16.42 -21.80 7.84
N HIS A 10 15.70 -22.67 8.57
CA HIS A 10 16.12 -23.15 9.87
C HIS A 10 17.45 -23.91 9.82
N GLN A 11 17.58 -24.85 8.89
CA GLN A 11 18.80 -25.63 8.69
C GLN A 11 19.97 -24.73 8.29
N LEU A 12 19.74 -23.78 7.37
CA LEU A 12 20.75 -22.81 6.98
C LEU A 12 21.24 -21.96 8.17
N ILE A 13 20.35 -21.54 9.06
CA ILE A 13 20.73 -20.79 10.27
C ILE A 13 21.58 -21.65 11.21
N LEU A 14 21.22 -22.93 11.39
CA LEU A 14 21.97 -23.85 12.25
C LEU A 14 23.36 -24.18 11.67
N ASP A 15 23.46 -24.35 10.36
CA ASP A 15 24.70 -24.74 9.68
C ASP A 15 25.65 -23.55 9.46
N THR A 16 25.15 -22.31 9.58
CA THR A 16 25.96 -21.10 9.39
C THR A 16 26.73 -20.77 10.66
N PRO A 17 28.07 -20.62 10.62
CA PRO A 17 28.84 -20.20 11.79
C PRO A 17 28.36 -18.84 12.35
N PRO A 18 28.31 -18.65 13.69
CA PRO A 18 27.79 -17.43 14.30
C PRO A 18 28.45 -16.14 13.80
N ARG A 19 29.76 -16.18 13.51
CA ARG A 19 30.50 -15.05 12.96
C ARG A 19 30.04 -14.68 11.54
N THR A 20 29.78 -15.68 10.71
CA THR A 20 29.28 -15.46 9.35
C THR A 20 27.88 -14.86 9.39
N MET A 21 27.01 -15.37 10.27
CA MET A 21 25.68 -14.82 10.48
C MET A 21 25.74 -13.37 10.98
N ALA A 22 26.58 -13.09 11.99
CA ALA A 22 26.76 -11.74 12.52
C ALA A 22 27.29 -10.76 11.45
N ASN A 23 28.29 -11.16 10.67
CA ASN A 23 28.81 -10.35 9.57
C ASN A 23 27.73 -10.04 8.53
N PHE A 24 26.94 -11.03 8.15
CA PHE A 24 25.81 -10.83 7.24
C PHE A 24 24.81 -9.83 7.81
N LEU A 25 24.38 -10.00 9.06
CA LEU A 25 23.43 -9.10 9.72
C LEU A 25 23.98 -7.67 9.83
N ILE A 26 25.24 -7.50 10.20
CA ILE A 26 25.91 -6.19 10.25
C ILE A 26 25.91 -5.54 8.87
N MET A 27 26.30 -6.27 7.82
CA MET A 27 26.30 -5.73 6.46
C MET A 27 24.90 -5.34 6.00
N ARG A 28 23.86 -6.08 6.40
CA ARG A 28 22.46 -5.72 6.10
C ARG A 28 22.03 -4.46 6.84
N VAL A 29 22.40 -4.29 8.11
CA VAL A 29 22.13 -3.07 8.87
C VAL A 29 22.85 -1.87 8.27
N VAL A 30 24.13 -2.01 7.91
CA VAL A 30 24.91 -0.96 7.26
C VAL A 30 24.31 -0.59 5.90
N GLN A 31 23.93 -1.58 5.08
CA GLN A 31 23.27 -1.35 3.79
C GLN A 31 21.98 -0.53 3.96
N ARG A 32 21.16 -0.85 4.97
CA ARG A 32 19.93 -0.11 5.28
C ARG A 32 20.19 1.27 5.88
N ALA A 33 21.28 1.45 6.63
CA ALA A 33 21.66 2.74 7.19
C ALA A 33 21.99 3.79 6.11
N PHE A 34 22.46 3.38 4.93
CA PHE A 34 22.65 4.30 3.80
C PHE A 34 21.33 4.91 3.30
N GLU A 35 20.23 4.16 3.35
CA GLU A 35 18.89 4.67 2.98
C GLU A 35 18.36 5.73 3.96
N LEU A 36 18.96 5.85 5.15
CA LEU A 36 18.58 6.84 6.16
C LEU A 36 19.21 8.22 5.94
N ILE A 37 20.45 8.24 5.46
CA ILE A 37 21.30 9.44 5.51
C ILE A 37 21.26 10.28 4.24
N ASP A 38 20.90 9.69 3.10
CA ASP A 38 20.88 10.38 1.82
C ASP A 38 19.75 9.89 0.92
N LEU A 39 19.25 10.80 0.08
CA LEU A 39 18.40 10.41 -1.04
C LEU A 39 19.31 9.84 -2.12
N GLY A 40 19.02 8.63 -2.58
CA GLY A 40 19.78 8.05 -3.68
C GLY A 40 19.85 9.03 -4.86
N PRO A 41 20.89 8.96 -5.71
CA PRO A 41 21.20 10.01 -6.70
C PRO A 41 20.11 10.27 -7.76
N ARG A 42 19.07 9.44 -7.81
CA ARG A 42 17.92 9.56 -8.73
C ARG A 42 16.61 9.91 -8.02
N GLN A 43 16.60 10.05 -6.70
CA GLN A 43 15.39 10.30 -5.93
C GLN A 43 15.29 11.79 -5.60
N SER A 44 14.23 12.44 -6.07
CA SER A 44 13.93 13.83 -5.73
C SER A 44 13.24 13.92 -4.37
N CYS A 45 13.31 15.09 -3.72
CA CYS A 45 12.60 15.35 -2.47
C CYS A 45 11.09 15.11 -2.61
N ILE A 46 10.50 15.47 -3.76
CA ILE A 46 9.09 15.23 -4.03
C ILE A 46 8.77 13.73 -4.13
N ALA A 47 9.62 12.94 -4.80
CA ALA A 47 9.44 11.49 -4.86
C ALA A 47 9.58 10.85 -3.47
N PHE A 48 10.49 11.35 -2.64
CA PHE A 48 10.62 10.91 -1.24
C PHE A 48 9.35 11.20 -0.42
N VAL A 49 8.83 12.43 -0.48
CA VAL A 49 7.62 12.81 0.26
C VAL A 49 6.41 11.99 -0.22
N ILE A 50 6.26 11.77 -1.52
CA ILE A 50 5.18 10.94 -2.07
C ILE A 50 5.32 9.48 -1.61
N ASP A 51 6.53 8.92 -1.63
CA ASP A 51 6.80 7.54 -1.19
C ASP A 51 6.53 7.35 0.31
N LYS A 52 7.00 8.29 1.13
CA LYS A 52 6.96 8.16 2.59
C LYS A 52 5.71 8.72 3.26
N MET A 53 5.02 9.66 2.62
CA MET A 53 3.88 10.40 3.16
C MET A 53 2.76 10.52 2.11
N GLY A 54 2.45 9.41 1.43
CA GLY A 54 1.51 9.37 0.31
C GLY A 54 0.12 9.94 0.62
N GLN A 55 -0.43 9.72 1.82
CA GLN A 55 -1.75 10.26 2.17
C GLN A 55 -1.74 11.79 2.33
N ALA A 56 -0.69 12.35 2.95
CA ALA A 56 -0.51 13.80 3.04
C ALA A 56 -0.35 14.43 1.65
N ALA A 57 0.49 13.83 0.80
CA ALA A 57 0.67 14.29 -0.58
C ALA A 57 -0.64 14.20 -1.39
N LEU A 58 -1.42 13.13 -1.20
CA LEU A 58 -2.74 12.97 -1.81
C LEU A 58 -3.71 14.06 -1.38
N ARG A 59 -3.75 14.43 -0.09
CA ARG A 59 -4.63 15.51 0.40
C ARG A 59 -4.35 16.84 -0.29
N ILE A 60 -3.06 17.16 -0.45
CA ILE A 60 -2.62 18.35 -1.16
C ILE A 60 -3.04 18.26 -2.62
N PHE A 61 -2.82 17.12 -3.28
CA PHE A 61 -3.23 16.93 -4.66
C PHE A 61 -4.74 17.09 -4.86
N VAL A 62 -5.54 16.43 -4.00
CA VAL A 62 -7.00 16.47 -4.07
C VAL A 62 -7.53 17.88 -3.88
N ARG A 63 -6.99 18.62 -2.90
CA ARG A 63 -7.41 20.00 -2.61
C ARG A 63 -7.17 20.96 -3.78
N ASN A 64 -6.08 20.77 -4.52
CA ASN A 64 -5.62 21.75 -5.51
C ASN A 64 -5.95 21.38 -6.96
N PHE A 65 -6.04 20.09 -7.28
CA PHE A 65 -6.06 19.62 -8.67
C PHE A 65 -7.17 18.62 -8.98
N PHE A 66 -7.76 17.98 -7.97
CA PHE A 66 -8.73 16.93 -8.19
C PHE A 66 -10.18 17.44 -8.10
N LYS A 67 -10.94 17.25 -9.17
CA LYS A 67 -12.38 17.55 -9.22
C LYS A 67 -13.16 16.38 -8.63
N LYS A 68 -13.82 16.57 -7.50
CA LYS A 68 -14.55 15.51 -6.79
C LYS A 68 -15.70 14.92 -7.61
N GLU A 69 -16.23 15.67 -8.57
CA GLU A 69 -17.25 15.20 -9.51
C GLU A 69 -16.77 13.97 -10.30
N ASN A 70 -15.46 13.85 -10.53
CA ASN A 70 -14.87 12.70 -11.22
C ASN A 70 -14.98 11.40 -10.40
N ILE A 71 -14.99 11.46 -9.07
CA ILE A 71 -15.22 10.27 -8.22
C ILE A 71 -16.62 9.72 -8.48
N LYS A 72 -17.63 10.59 -8.55
CA LYS A 72 -19.01 10.15 -8.81
C LYS A 72 -19.11 9.43 -10.16
N LEU A 73 -18.57 10.02 -11.22
CA LEU A 73 -18.54 9.42 -12.55
C LEU A 73 -17.78 8.08 -12.57
N GLY A 74 -16.65 8.00 -11.86
CA GLY A 74 -15.89 6.76 -11.74
C GLY A 74 -16.65 5.67 -10.97
N LYS A 75 -17.34 6.00 -9.87
CA LYS A 75 -18.18 5.06 -9.11
C LYS A 75 -19.32 4.53 -10.00
N GLU A 76 -20.02 5.41 -10.74
CA GLU A 76 -21.08 5.01 -11.67
C GLU A 76 -20.58 4.07 -12.80
N LEU A 77 -19.38 4.33 -13.32
CA LEU A 77 -18.74 3.46 -14.30
C LEU A 77 -18.43 2.07 -13.73
N VAL A 78 -17.80 2.01 -12.55
CA VAL A 78 -17.48 0.73 -11.88
C VAL A 78 -18.75 -0.08 -11.61
N GLU A 79 -19.81 0.55 -11.11
CA GLU A 79 -21.08 -0.12 -10.87
C GLU A 79 -21.72 -0.65 -12.17
N SER A 80 -21.62 0.11 -13.26
CA SER A 80 -22.11 -0.31 -14.58
C SER A 80 -21.35 -1.52 -15.10
N ILE A 81 -20.02 -1.53 -14.93
CA ILE A 81 -19.16 -2.67 -15.26
C ILE A 81 -19.54 -3.89 -14.42
N ILE A 82 -19.69 -3.75 -13.09
CA ILE A 82 -20.09 -4.85 -12.20
C ILE A 82 -21.42 -5.46 -12.65
N LYS A 83 -22.42 -4.65 -12.98
CA LYS A 83 -23.72 -5.11 -13.51
C LYS A 83 -23.57 -5.87 -14.82
N ALA A 84 -22.74 -5.38 -15.74
CA ALA A 84 -22.47 -6.06 -17.01
C ALA A 84 -21.79 -7.42 -16.80
N TYR A 85 -20.81 -7.51 -15.88
CA TYR A 85 -20.16 -8.76 -15.54
C TYR A 85 -21.13 -9.77 -14.91
N LEU A 86 -22.00 -9.34 -14.00
CA LEU A 86 -23.03 -10.22 -13.42
C LEU A 86 -23.92 -10.82 -14.52
N LYS A 87 -24.43 -9.98 -15.41
CA LYS A 87 -25.25 -10.41 -16.55
C LYS A 87 -24.49 -11.35 -17.49
N MET A 88 -23.20 -11.11 -17.72
CA MET A 88 -22.34 -11.97 -18.54
C MET A 88 -22.20 -13.37 -17.92
N PHE A 89 -21.98 -13.47 -16.61
CA PHE A 89 -21.85 -14.75 -15.91
C PHE A 89 -23.17 -15.51 -15.82
N GLU A 90 -24.29 -14.82 -15.60
CA GLU A 90 -25.64 -15.41 -15.61
C GLU A 90 -25.94 -16.05 -16.97
N ASN A 91 -25.69 -15.32 -18.06
CA ASN A 91 -25.99 -15.75 -19.42
C ASN A 91 -24.91 -16.63 -20.08
N SER A 92 -23.83 -16.99 -19.36
CA SER A 92 -22.75 -17.81 -19.91
C SER A 92 -23.26 -19.20 -20.31
N SER A 93 -23.05 -19.63 -21.55
CA SER A 93 -23.43 -20.97 -22.03
C SER A 93 -22.35 -22.04 -21.76
N TRP A 94 -21.12 -21.62 -21.46
CA TRP A 94 -19.98 -22.52 -21.30
C TRP A 94 -19.67 -22.88 -19.84
N LEU A 95 -20.19 -22.11 -18.88
CA LEU A 95 -20.01 -22.35 -17.45
C LEU A 95 -21.10 -23.26 -16.88
N VAL A 96 -20.69 -24.27 -16.10
CA VAL A 96 -21.63 -25.05 -15.28
C VAL A 96 -22.19 -24.21 -14.13
N GLN A 97 -23.40 -24.52 -13.68
CA GLN A 97 -24.15 -23.70 -12.73
C GLN A 97 -23.37 -23.39 -11.45
N LYS A 98 -22.72 -24.40 -10.85
CA LYS A 98 -21.89 -24.23 -9.64
C LYS A 98 -20.78 -23.19 -9.82
N THR A 99 -20.16 -23.14 -10.99
CA THR A 99 -19.08 -22.19 -11.29
C THR A 99 -19.65 -20.79 -11.54
N LYS A 100 -20.83 -20.67 -12.17
CA LYS A 100 -21.55 -19.40 -12.30
C LYS A 100 -21.88 -18.80 -10.93
N ASP A 101 -22.47 -19.60 -10.05
CA ASP A 101 -22.89 -19.15 -8.71
C ASP A 101 -21.68 -18.67 -7.89
N SER A 102 -20.56 -19.38 -7.99
CA SER A 102 -19.30 -19.01 -7.35
C SER A 102 -18.73 -17.70 -7.90
N ALA A 103 -18.72 -17.51 -9.22
CA ALA A 103 -18.27 -16.28 -9.86
C ALA A 103 -19.15 -15.07 -9.52
N ILE A 104 -20.48 -15.24 -9.58
CA ILE A 104 -21.47 -14.23 -9.19
C ILE A 104 -21.28 -13.85 -7.72
N SER A 105 -21.11 -14.83 -6.83
CA SER A 105 -20.85 -14.59 -5.40
C SER A 105 -19.56 -13.79 -5.20
N LYS A 106 -18.49 -14.11 -5.93
CA LYS A 106 -17.22 -13.36 -5.88
C LYS A 106 -17.40 -11.90 -6.32
N ILE A 107 -18.10 -11.67 -7.43
CA ILE A 107 -18.35 -10.33 -7.97
C ILE A 107 -19.22 -9.51 -7.01
N LYS A 108 -20.28 -10.11 -6.44
CA LYS A 108 -21.16 -9.43 -5.46
C LYS A 108 -20.43 -9.04 -4.17
N LYS A 109 -19.38 -9.78 -3.80
CA LYS A 109 -18.54 -9.51 -2.64
C LYS A 109 -17.32 -8.65 -2.96
N MET A 110 -17.18 -8.17 -4.20
CA MET A 110 -16.03 -7.38 -4.60
C MET A 110 -16.18 -5.96 -4.06
N ASN A 111 -15.17 -5.51 -3.30
CA ASN A 111 -15.10 -4.13 -2.84
C ASN A 111 -14.40 -3.26 -3.89
N TYR A 112 -14.66 -1.96 -3.87
CA TYR A 112 -13.93 -1.04 -4.74
C TYR A 112 -13.71 0.33 -4.09
N ILE A 113 -12.64 1.01 -4.49
CA ILE A 113 -12.37 2.42 -4.20
C ILE A 113 -12.16 3.16 -5.51
N VAL A 114 -12.68 4.37 -5.62
CA VAL A 114 -12.46 5.26 -6.75
C VAL A 114 -11.88 6.57 -6.23
N GLY A 115 -10.67 6.91 -6.67
CA GLY A 115 -9.94 8.07 -6.16
C GLY A 115 -9.28 7.76 -4.83
N TYR A 116 -9.98 7.99 -3.71
CA TYR A 116 -9.44 7.78 -2.37
C TYR A 116 -10.53 7.31 -1.39
N PRO A 117 -10.15 6.73 -0.24
CA PRO A 117 -11.12 6.25 0.76
C PRO A 117 -11.98 7.39 1.30
N ASP A 118 -13.30 7.15 1.43
CA ASP A 118 -14.27 8.16 1.87
C ASP A 118 -13.95 8.66 3.30
N GLU A 119 -13.24 7.87 4.12
CA GLU A 119 -12.79 8.22 5.47
C GLU A 119 -11.85 9.43 5.49
N PHE A 120 -11.16 9.73 4.38
CA PHE A 120 -10.26 10.89 4.27
C PHE A 120 -11.02 12.20 4.03
N GLU A 121 -12.34 12.17 3.86
CA GLU A 121 -13.17 13.36 3.68
C GLU A 121 -13.44 14.11 4.97
N ALA A 122 -13.52 13.40 6.09
CA ALA A 122 -13.83 14.02 7.37
C ALA A 122 -12.77 15.10 7.71
N PRO A 123 -13.20 16.31 8.14
CA PRO A 123 -12.26 17.36 8.54
C PRO A 123 -11.30 16.85 9.61
N GLY A 124 -10.00 17.05 9.41
CA GLY A 124 -8.97 16.60 10.35
C GLY A 124 -8.65 15.10 10.33
N ALA A 125 -9.30 14.29 9.48
CA ALA A 125 -9.06 12.83 9.46
C ALA A 125 -7.59 12.47 9.15
N LEU A 126 -6.93 13.24 8.28
CA LEU A 126 -5.51 13.05 8.00
C LEU A 126 -4.60 13.74 9.02
N ASP A 127 -5.05 14.82 9.66
CA ASP A 127 -4.27 15.45 10.73
C ASP A 127 -4.15 14.47 11.91
N GLN A 128 -5.27 13.85 12.31
CA GLN A 128 -5.30 12.79 13.33
C GLN A 128 -4.42 11.58 12.98
N LEU A 129 -4.31 11.23 11.69
CA LEU A 129 -3.43 10.16 11.24
C LEU A 129 -1.95 10.49 11.49
N TYR A 130 -1.56 11.76 11.36
CA TYR A 130 -0.20 12.23 11.54
C TYR A 130 0.06 12.82 12.93
N ASP A 131 -0.93 12.89 13.82
CA ASP A 131 -0.74 13.27 15.23
C ASP A 131 0.25 12.34 15.95
N GLU A 132 0.39 11.09 15.51
CA GLU A 132 1.41 10.17 16.04
C GLU A 132 2.81 10.43 15.46
N LEU A 133 2.89 11.12 14.32
CA LEU A 133 4.14 11.60 13.73
C LEU A 133 4.55 12.89 14.45
N VAL A 134 4.69 12.81 15.78
CA VAL A 134 5.16 13.92 16.61
C VAL A 134 6.66 14.09 16.36
N ASP A 135 7.09 15.36 16.35
CA ASP A 135 8.49 15.78 16.41
C ASP A 135 9.26 15.79 15.08
N VAL A 136 8.72 16.33 13.99
CA VAL A 136 9.56 16.74 12.84
C VAL A 136 9.81 18.25 12.93
N SER A 137 11.07 18.65 13.08
CA SER A 137 11.47 20.05 13.14
C SER A 137 12.15 20.51 11.85
N PRO A 138 11.98 21.76 11.40
CA PRO A 138 12.79 22.34 10.33
C PRO A 138 14.31 22.31 10.61
N SER A 139 14.71 22.21 11.89
CA SER A 139 16.10 22.08 12.30
C SER A 139 16.63 20.64 12.29
N ASP A 140 15.76 19.64 12.08
CA ASP A 140 16.18 18.25 12.01
C ASP A 140 17.03 18.01 10.76
N SER A 141 18.09 17.21 10.89
CA SER A 141 18.81 16.70 9.73
C SER A 141 17.91 15.74 8.94
N PHE A 142 18.18 15.60 7.64
CA PHE A 142 17.46 14.64 6.80
C PHE A 142 17.44 13.22 7.42
N TYR A 143 18.56 12.80 8.00
CA TYR A 143 18.66 11.55 8.75
C TYR A 143 17.62 11.42 9.86
N LEU A 144 17.46 12.46 10.70
CA LEU A 144 16.49 12.44 11.79
C LEU A 144 15.06 12.41 11.27
N VAL A 145 14.75 13.24 10.27
CA VAL A 145 13.42 13.27 9.63
C VAL A 145 13.07 11.91 9.06
N ASN A 146 13.95 11.34 8.23
CA ASN A 146 13.72 10.05 7.57
C ASN A 146 13.61 8.90 8.58
N ARG A 147 14.44 8.90 9.63
CA ARG A 147 14.34 7.92 10.73
C ARG A 147 12.99 7.99 11.45
N LYS A 148 12.50 9.19 11.76
CA LYS A 148 11.19 9.39 12.42
C LYS A 148 10.05 8.92 11.53
N ILE A 149 10.07 9.28 10.24
CA ILE A 149 9.07 8.85 9.26
C ILE A 149 9.08 7.33 9.07
N MET A 150 10.26 6.69 9.01
CA MET A 150 10.34 5.23 8.91
C MET A 150 9.79 4.53 10.15
N GLY A 151 10.07 5.05 11.35
CA GLY A 151 9.50 4.51 12.59
C GLY A 151 7.96 4.60 12.61
N PHE A 152 7.42 5.74 12.23
CA PHE A 152 5.98 5.96 12.07
C PHE A 152 5.37 4.97 11.05
N ASN A 153 5.95 4.88 9.85
CA ASN A 153 5.45 3.99 8.80
C ASN A 153 5.54 2.52 9.21
N PHE A 154 6.58 2.10 9.93
CA PHE A 154 6.67 0.73 10.45
C PHE A 154 5.53 0.42 11.41
N LYS A 155 5.28 1.29 12.39
CA LYS A 155 4.15 1.14 13.33
C LYS A 155 2.83 1.09 12.57
N ARG A 156 2.61 2.03 11.65
CA ARG A 156 1.36 2.12 10.89
C ARG A 156 1.11 0.89 10.03
N ASN A 157 2.14 0.38 9.35
CA ASN A 157 2.03 -0.83 8.53
C ASN A 157 1.68 -2.07 9.38
N MET A 158 2.21 -2.16 10.61
CA MET A 158 1.84 -3.22 11.56
C MET A 158 0.36 -3.10 11.96
N ASP A 159 -0.12 -1.90 12.26
CA ASP A 159 -1.51 -1.64 12.63
C ASP A 159 -2.48 -1.89 11.45
N ASP A 160 -2.12 -1.46 10.24
CA ASP A 160 -2.88 -1.70 9.01
C ASP A 160 -3.00 -3.19 8.69
N SER A 161 -1.90 -3.93 8.86
CA SER A 161 -1.89 -5.38 8.65
C SER A 161 -2.80 -6.09 9.65
N ALA A 162 -2.76 -5.67 10.92
CA ALA A 162 -3.65 -6.19 11.95
C ALA A 162 -5.13 -5.89 11.65
N ARG A 163 -5.42 -4.70 11.10
CA ARG A 163 -6.77 -4.27 10.73
C ARG A 163 -7.24 -4.73 9.35
N ARG A 164 -6.36 -5.38 8.56
CA ARG A 164 -6.60 -5.81 7.18
C ARG A 164 -7.04 -4.67 6.25
N ILE A 165 -6.44 -3.49 6.43
CA ILE A 165 -6.69 -2.35 5.56
C ILE A 165 -6.17 -2.67 4.15
N ILE A 166 -7.04 -2.46 3.15
CA ILE A 166 -6.87 -3.01 1.80
C ILE A 166 -5.94 -2.13 0.94
N PHE A 167 -5.87 -0.83 1.21
CA PHE A 167 -5.19 0.14 0.36
C PHE A 167 -4.07 0.87 1.11
N SER A 168 -2.85 0.74 0.60
CA SER A 168 -1.69 1.47 1.10
C SER A 168 -1.60 2.87 0.47
N ALA A 169 -1.01 3.82 1.20
CA ALA A 169 -0.80 5.20 0.79
C ALA A 169 -0.18 5.38 -0.61
N THR A 170 0.78 4.52 -0.95
CA THR A 170 1.58 4.59 -2.18
C THR A 170 0.77 4.23 -3.43
N THR A 171 -0.35 3.53 -3.27
CA THR A 171 -1.29 3.21 -4.36
C THR A 171 -2.09 4.45 -4.78
N LEU A 172 -2.38 5.36 -3.86
CA LEU A 172 -3.37 6.43 -4.07
C LEU A 172 -2.89 7.58 -4.98
N LEU A 173 -1.58 7.68 -5.21
CA LEU A 173 -0.98 8.67 -6.12
C LEU A 173 -0.45 8.04 -7.42
N ALA A 174 -0.68 6.74 -7.62
CA ALA A 174 -0.30 6.08 -8.85
C ALA A 174 -1.23 6.49 -10.01
N TYR A 175 -0.66 6.70 -11.19
CA TYR A 175 -1.43 6.79 -12.43
C TYR A 175 -1.76 5.39 -12.95
N ASN A 176 -2.47 4.60 -12.14
CA ASN A 176 -2.75 3.20 -12.42
C ASN A 176 -4.04 2.74 -11.73
N ALA A 177 -4.43 1.49 -11.96
CA ALA A 177 -5.48 0.78 -11.23
C ALA A 177 -5.02 -0.64 -10.91
N PHE A 178 -5.48 -1.18 -9.79
CA PHE A 178 -5.03 -2.43 -9.23
C PHE A 178 -6.21 -3.32 -8.79
N TYR A 179 -5.98 -4.63 -8.84
CA TYR A 179 -6.88 -5.60 -8.24
C TYR A 179 -6.13 -6.42 -7.20
N TYR A 180 -6.63 -6.39 -5.96
CA TYR A 180 -6.08 -7.09 -4.81
C TYR A 180 -6.84 -8.40 -4.60
N HIS A 181 -6.28 -9.50 -5.08
CA HIS A 181 -6.95 -10.81 -5.04
C HIS A 181 -7.26 -11.30 -3.62
N ASN A 182 -6.37 -11.02 -2.65
CA ASN A 182 -6.54 -11.43 -1.25
C ASN A 182 -7.72 -10.74 -0.56
N SER A 183 -8.01 -9.51 -0.97
CA SER A 183 -9.08 -8.69 -0.40
C SER A 183 -10.32 -8.64 -1.30
N ASN A 184 -10.27 -9.29 -2.47
CA ASN A 184 -11.30 -9.21 -3.50
C ASN A 184 -11.71 -7.75 -3.77
N ALA A 185 -10.72 -6.89 -4.02
CA ALA A 185 -10.92 -5.44 -4.09
C ALA A 185 -10.24 -4.80 -5.31
N PHE A 186 -10.89 -3.80 -5.88
CA PHE A 186 -10.38 -2.97 -6.99
C PHE A 186 -10.13 -1.53 -6.52
N GLY A 187 -9.07 -0.88 -6.99
CA GLY A 187 -8.86 0.56 -6.75
C GLY A 187 -7.61 1.11 -7.37
#